data_AF-A0A9P4H3G5-F1
#
_entry.id   AF-A0A9P4H3G5-F1
#
_cell.length_a   1.000
_cell.length_b   1.000
_cell.length_c   1.000
_cell.angle_alpha   90.00
_cell.angle_beta   90.00
_cell.angle_gamma   90.00
#
_symmetry.space_group_name_H-M   'P 1'
#
loop_
_entity.id
_entity.type
_entity.pdbx_description
1 polymer ?
#
loop_
_entity_poly.entity_id
_entity_poly.type
_entity_poly.pdbx_seq_one_letter_code
_entity_poly.pdbx_strand_id
1 'polypeptide(L)'
;VAVISALLQLTAAQQSTIVPDDLQSGFSDSDVEIQVSYTNQAVDGFKDGTSFTKDAITKEPTFALGDSSGISPTTLYTIIMLDTTCPNKRVLHYARANFKNNFDITNIATTSAPLFEYKAPGAFGETGDARQYSFLMYVNPQRKQIDSLQLPGEGEAFDVKKFEADNGLQDAAAGVGMVVKLGGTVNCDSS
;
A
#
# COMPACT_ATOMS: atom_id res chain seq x y z
N VAL A 1 9.02 -43.81 26.76
CA VAL A 1 8.24 -43.13 25.70
C VAL A 1 8.57 -41.66 25.78
N ALA A 2 9.34 -41.12 24.84
CA ALA A 2 9.75 -39.72 24.84
C ALA A 2 8.66 -38.89 24.13
N VAL A 3 8.09 -37.93 24.84
CA VAL A 3 7.09 -37.01 24.30
C VAL A 3 7.83 -35.88 23.57
N ILE A 4 7.76 -35.86 22.25
CA ILE A 4 8.30 -34.77 21.43
C ILE A 4 7.28 -33.63 21.50
N SER A 5 7.58 -32.59 22.28
CA SER A 5 6.83 -31.34 22.26
C SER A 5 7.21 -30.57 20.98
N ALA A 6 6.35 -30.63 19.98
CA ALA A 6 6.42 -29.73 18.84
C ALA A 6 6.00 -28.32 19.29
N LEU A 7 6.95 -27.41 19.45
CA LEU A 7 6.66 -25.98 19.54
C LEU A 7 6.24 -25.51 18.14
N LEU A 8 4.94 -25.29 17.96
CA LEU A 8 4.43 -24.51 16.83
C LEU A 8 4.94 -23.08 17.00
N GLN A 9 5.89 -22.67 16.16
CA GLN A 9 6.18 -21.26 15.97
C GLN A 9 4.97 -20.66 15.24
N LEU A 10 4.15 -19.89 15.96
CA LEU A 10 3.17 -19.03 15.31
C LEU A 10 3.96 -17.99 14.51
N THR A 11 3.93 -18.11 13.19
CA THR A 11 4.30 -17.01 12.29
C THR A 11 3.39 -15.84 12.63
N ALA A 12 3.95 -14.78 13.23
CA ALA A 12 3.25 -13.53 13.36
C ALA A 12 2.92 -13.05 11.95
N ALA A 13 1.63 -13.04 11.58
CA ALA A 13 1.16 -12.35 10.40
C ALA A 13 1.74 -10.93 10.42
N GLN A 14 2.16 -10.42 9.25
CA GLN A 14 2.73 -9.08 9.10
C GLN A 14 1.69 -8.00 9.42
N GLN A 15 1.44 -7.79 10.71
CA GLN A 15 0.60 -6.70 11.15
C GLN A 15 1.46 -5.43 11.10
N SER A 16 1.13 -4.54 10.18
CA SER A 16 1.71 -3.21 10.11
C SER A 16 1.29 -2.41 11.35
N THR A 17 2.22 -1.59 11.82
CA THR A 17 1.99 -0.67 12.95
C THR A 17 1.51 0.70 12.49
N ILE A 18 1.56 0.97 11.18
CA ILE A 18 1.18 2.25 10.57
C ILE A 18 -0.08 2.14 9.73
N VAL A 19 -0.25 1.05 8.98
CA VAL A 19 -1.49 0.81 8.24
C VAL A 19 -2.61 0.60 9.27
N PRO A 20 -3.74 1.32 9.19
CA PRO A 20 -4.86 1.11 10.10
C PRO A 20 -5.37 -0.32 10.12
N ASP A 21 -5.72 -0.85 11.31
CA ASP A 21 -6.14 -2.26 11.49
C ASP A 21 -7.30 -2.68 10.58
N ASP A 22 -8.24 -1.79 10.28
CA ASP A 22 -9.39 -2.07 9.40
C ASP A 22 -9.01 -2.27 7.93
N LEU A 23 -7.77 -1.93 7.56
CA LEU A 23 -7.22 -2.10 6.21
C LEU A 23 -6.30 -3.31 6.09
N GLN A 24 -6.07 -4.04 7.18
CA GLN A 24 -5.13 -5.17 7.23
C GLN A 24 -5.82 -6.53 7.21
N SER A 25 -7.15 -6.58 7.06
CA SER A 25 -7.92 -7.83 7.18
C SER A 25 -7.48 -8.92 6.21
N GLY A 26 -6.97 -8.55 5.02
CA GLY A 26 -6.45 -9.50 4.04
C GLY A 26 -4.96 -9.86 4.19
N PHE A 27 -4.21 -9.23 5.10
CA PHE A 27 -2.75 -9.42 5.18
C PHE A 27 -2.38 -10.79 5.76
N SER A 28 -3.14 -11.30 6.74
CA SER A 28 -2.86 -12.59 7.37
C SER A 28 -3.15 -13.79 6.48
N ASP A 29 -4.06 -13.61 5.51
CA ASP A 29 -4.56 -14.68 4.64
C ASP A 29 -3.82 -14.71 3.30
N SER A 30 -2.87 -13.78 3.12
CA SER A 30 -2.10 -13.58 1.89
C SER A 30 -0.65 -13.97 2.10
N ASP A 31 -0.13 -14.81 1.20
CA ASP A 31 1.30 -15.12 1.10
C ASP A 31 2.05 -14.07 0.26
N VAL A 32 1.60 -12.81 0.27
CA VAL A 32 2.14 -11.73 -0.54
C VAL A 32 2.49 -10.55 0.35
N GLU A 33 3.68 -10.01 0.16
CA GLU A 33 4.17 -8.82 0.82
C GLU A 33 4.55 -7.77 -0.24
N ILE A 34 4.45 -6.48 0.12
CA ILE A 34 4.85 -5.38 -0.75
C ILE A 34 6.07 -4.66 -0.20
N GLN A 35 7.03 -4.36 -1.08
CA GLN A 35 8.14 -3.46 -0.84
C GLN A 35 7.93 -2.19 -1.67
N VAL A 36 8.12 -1.04 -1.02
CA VAL A 36 7.97 0.28 -1.64
C VAL A 36 9.26 1.05 -1.46
N SER A 37 9.80 1.62 -2.53
CA SER A 37 11.08 2.35 -2.50
C SER A 37 10.97 3.69 -3.21
N TYR A 38 11.39 4.74 -2.52
CA TYR A 38 11.65 6.06 -3.12
C TYR A 38 13.09 6.19 -3.62
N THR A 39 13.87 5.11 -3.53
CA THR A 39 15.15 4.99 -4.21
C THR A 39 14.93 4.23 -5.52
N ASN A 40 15.92 4.25 -6.41
CA ASN A 40 15.84 3.49 -7.66
C ASN A 40 16.03 1.96 -7.47
N GLN A 41 15.96 1.46 -6.23
CA GLN A 41 16.10 0.05 -5.88
C GLN A 41 14.83 -0.40 -5.15
N ALA A 42 13.87 -1.01 -5.87
CA ALA A 42 12.57 -1.39 -5.32
C ALA A 42 12.68 -2.51 -4.27
N VAL A 43 13.64 -3.42 -4.45
CA VAL A 43 13.96 -4.51 -3.52
C VAL A 43 14.47 -4.02 -2.16
N ASP A 44 15.01 -2.80 -2.12
CA ASP A 44 15.42 -2.13 -0.88
C ASP A 44 14.25 -1.25 -0.36
N GLY A 45 13.06 -1.84 -0.31
CA GLY A 45 11.86 -1.18 0.16
C GLY A 45 12.02 -0.65 1.59
N PHE A 46 11.36 0.45 1.90
CA PHE A 46 11.38 0.99 3.25
C PHE A 46 10.62 0.07 4.23
N LYS A 47 11.04 0.09 5.50
CA LYS A 47 10.35 -0.64 6.56
C LYS A 47 9.10 0.11 6.99
N ASP A 48 8.06 -0.61 7.39
CA ASP A 48 6.88 -0.02 8.02
C ASP A 48 7.26 0.97 9.13
N GLY A 49 6.66 2.16 9.14
CA GLY A 49 6.99 3.22 10.10
C GLY A 49 8.19 4.08 9.76
N THR A 50 8.85 3.84 8.62
CA THR A 50 9.96 4.70 8.17
C THR A 50 9.48 6.14 8.04
N SER A 51 10.27 7.07 8.58
CA SER A 51 10.00 8.50 8.53
C SER A 51 10.71 9.15 7.35
N PHE A 52 9.98 9.93 6.55
CA PHE A 52 10.50 10.69 5.42
C PHE A 52 10.30 12.20 5.60
N THR A 53 11.17 13.00 4.98
CA THR A 53 10.91 14.42 4.73
C THR A 53 10.12 14.58 3.44
N LYS A 54 9.39 15.70 3.30
CA LYS A 54 8.61 16.01 2.09
C LYS A 54 9.40 15.87 0.79
N ASP A 55 10.65 16.33 0.78
CA ASP A 55 11.48 16.34 -0.44
C ASP A 55 11.89 14.94 -0.92
N ALA A 56 12.00 13.98 0.01
CA ALA A 56 12.45 12.62 -0.28
C ALA A 56 11.42 11.78 -1.07
N ILE A 57 10.17 12.24 -1.13
CA ILE A 57 9.02 11.48 -1.62
C ILE A 57 8.24 12.25 -2.69
N THR A 58 8.90 13.19 -3.36
CA THR A 58 8.28 14.03 -4.40
C THR A 58 7.99 13.26 -5.69
N LYS A 59 8.57 12.08 -5.88
CA LYS A 59 8.42 11.24 -7.07
C LYS A 59 7.65 9.96 -6.74
N GLU A 60 6.95 9.42 -7.74
CA GLU A 60 6.30 8.11 -7.65
C GLU A 60 7.35 7.05 -7.24
N PRO A 61 7.05 6.21 -6.24
CA PRO A 61 7.97 5.16 -5.81
C PRO A 61 8.00 3.99 -6.79
N THR A 62 8.96 3.11 -6.58
CA THR A 62 9.05 1.81 -7.25
C THR A 62 8.61 0.70 -6.31
N PHE A 63 8.18 -0.43 -6.88
CA PHE A 63 7.53 -1.51 -6.13
C PHE A 63 8.16 -2.86 -6.42
N ALA A 64 8.24 -3.70 -5.39
CA ALA A 64 8.64 -5.09 -5.48
C ALA A 64 7.76 -5.95 -4.57
N LEU A 65 7.76 -7.26 -4.82
CA LEU A 65 7.21 -8.23 -3.87
C LEU A 65 8.25 -8.49 -2.76
N GLY A 66 7.79 -8.74 -1.53
CA GLY A 66 8.70 -9.17 -0.46
C GLY A 66 9.23 -10.58 -0.68
N ASP A 67 10.35 -10.92 -0.04
CA ASP A 67 11.12 -12.15 -0.26
C ASP A 67 10.33 -13.44 0.04
N SER A 68 9.33 -13.37 0.91
CA SER A 68 8.43 -14.49 1.25
C SER A 68 7.31 -14.70 0.21
N SER A 69 7.17 -13.79 -0.76
CA SER A 69 6.05 -13.82 -1.71
C SER A 69 6.24 -14.86 -2.79
N GLY A 70 5.19 -15.64 -3.06
CA GLY A 70 5.16 -16.51 -4.23
C GLY A 70 5.15 -15.71 -5.54
N ILE A 71 6.22 -15.82 -6.35
CA ILE A 71 6.28 -15.15 -7.66
C ILE A 71 5.42 -15.91 -8.68
N SER A 72 4.34 -15.28 -9.14
CA SER A 72 3.51 -15.76 -10.25
C SER A 72 3.59 -14.78 -11.42
N PRO A 73 3.98 -15.23 -12.63
CA PRO A 73 4.07 -14.35 -13.80
C PRO A 73 2.70 -13.93 -14.36
N THR A 74 1.63 -14.57 -13.89
CA THR A 74 0.25 -14.29 -14.34
C THR A 74 -0.53 -13.43 -13.35
N THR A 75 -0.02 -13.25 -12.13
CA THR A 75 -0.70 -12.43 -11.13
C THR A 75 -0.48 -10.97 -11.46
N LEU A 76 -1.57 -10.21 -11.46
CA LEU A 76 -1.58 -8.77 -11.64
C LEU A 76 -1.99 -8.13 -10.33
N TYR A 77 -1.36 -7.00 -9.99
CA TYR A 77 -1.61 -6.27 -8.77
C TYR A 77 -2.04 -4.84 -9.08
N THR A 78 -2.88 -4.31 -8.19
CA THR A 78 -3.27 -2.90 -8.15
C THR A 78 -2.73 -2.32 -6.85
N ILE A 79 -2.04 -1.19 -6.93
CA ILE A 79 -1.45 -0.52 -5.77
C ILE A 79 -2.10 0.85 -5.62
N ILE A 80 -2.49 1.18 -4.40
CA ILE A 80 -2.98 2.51 -4.03
C ILE A 80 -2.15 3.09 -2.88
N MET A 81 -2.16 4.40 -2.76
CA MET A 81 -1.60 5.13 -1.60
C MET A 81 -2.67 6.02 -0.99
N LEU A 82 -2.81 5.95 0.33
CA LEU A 82 -3.78 6.74 1.10
C LEU A 82 -3.09 7.59 2.16
N ASP A 83 -3.54 8.83 2.39
CA ASP A 83 -3.35 9.47 3.70
C ASP A 83 -4.26 8.74 4.69
N THR A 84 -3.66 8.08 5.69
CA THR A 84 -4.37 7.32 6.72
C THR A 84 -4.27 7.95 8.09
N THR A 85 -3.71 9.15 8.19
CA THR A 85 -3.50 9.87 9.46
C THR A 85 -4.80 10.05 10.24
N CYS A 86 -5.88 10.36 9.53
CA CYS A 86 -7.20 10.58 10.11
C CYS A 86 -8.13 9.43 9.67
N PRO A 87 -8.50 8.49 10.58
CA PRO A 87 -9.20 7.26 10.21
C PRO A 87 -10.49 7.46 9.40
N ASN A 88 -11.23 8.54 9.66
CA ASN A 88 -12.51 8.84 9.01
C ASN A 88 -12.40 9.82 7.82
N LYS A 89 -11.18 10.20 7.42
CA LYS A 89 -10.91 11.22 6.39
C LYS A 89 -9.71 10.81 5.54
N ARG A 90 -9.72 9.56 5.07
CA ARG A 90 -8.68 9.06 4.17
C ARG A 90 -8.77 9.77 2.84
N VAL A 91 -7.62 10.04 2.23
CA VAL A 91 -7.54 10.69 0.91
C VAL A 91 -6.65 9.85 0.02
N LEU A 92 -7.04 9.71 -1.25
CA LEU A 92 -6.27 8.97 -2.25
C LEU A 92 -5.13 9.83 -2.82
N HIS A 93 -3.91 9.31 -2.78
CA HIS A 93 -2.72 9.95 -3.33
C HIS A 93 -2.19 9.26 -4.58
N TYR A 94 -2.58 8.01 -4.83
CA TYR A 94 -2.09 7.24 -5.96
C TYR A 94 -3.01 6.04 -6.20
N ALA A 95 -3.26 5.72 -7.46
CA ALA A 95 -3.85 4.45 -7.85
C ALA A 95 -3.33 4.02 -9.21
N ARG A 96 -2.73 2.83 -9.28
CA ARG A 96 -2.26 2.27 -10.55
C ARG A 96 -2.39 0.75 -10.54
N ALA A 97 -2.84 0.23 -11.69
CA ALA A 97 -3.16 -1.16 -11.86
C ALA A 97 -2.14 -1.90 -12.74
N ASN A 98 -2.31 -3.22 -12.77
CA ASN A 98 -1.64 -4.16 -13.68
C ASN A 98 -0.13 -4.28 -13.45
N PHE A 99 0.32 -4.05 -12.21
CA PHE A 99 1.68 -4.42 -11.81
C PHE A 99 1.84 -5.93 -11.91
N LYS A 100 2.95 -6.38 -12.48
CA LYS A 100 3.34 -7.78 -12.52
C LYS A 100 4.84 -7.89 -12.36
N ASN A 101 5.31 -9.07 -11.95
CA ASN A 101 6.72 -9.36 -11.92
C ASN A 101 7.32 -9.15 -13.32
N ASN A 102 8.41 -8.39 -13.39
CA ASN A 102 9.12 -8.09 -14.64
C ASN A 102 10.32 -9.02 -14.88
N PHE A 103 10.41 -10.12 -14.12
CA PHE A 103 11.50 -11.09 -14.09
C PHE A 103 12.87 -10.53 -13.67
N ASP A 104 12.88 -9.35 -13.04
CA ASP A 104 14.04 -8.79 -12.36
C ASP A 104 13.87 -8.95 -10.84
N ILE A 105 14.32 -10.10 -10.33
CA ILE A 105 14.18 -10.49 -8.91
C ILE A 105 12.68 -10.50 -8.52
N THR A 106 12.28 -9.65 -7.57
CA THR A 106 10.91 -9.50 -7.07
C THR A 106 10.26 -8.22 -7.57
N ASN A 107 10.95 -7.44 -8.44
CA ASN A 107 10.44 -6.18 -8.96
C ASN A 107 9.11 -6.39 -9.69
N ILE A 108 8.16 -5.49 -9.42
CA ILE A 108 6.89 -5.44 -10.14
C ILE A 108 6.78 -4.11 -10.87
N ALA A 109 6.33 -4.18 -12.12
CA ALA A 109 6.17 -3.00 -12.96
C ALA A 109 4.91 -3.12 -13.80
N THR A 110 4.44 -1.97 -14.30
CA THR A 110 3.29 -1.87 -15.19
C THR A 110 3.58 -0.87 -16.30
N THR A 111 3.09 -1.16 -17.50
CA THR A 111 3.06 -0.21 -18.63
C THR A 111 1.73 0.53 -18.71
N SER A 112 0.76 0.19 -17.85
CA SER A 112 -0.54 0.87 -17.80
C SER A 112 -0.35 2.28 -17.26
N ALA A 113 -1.10 3.25 -17.76
CA ALA A 113 -1.13 4.59 -17.19
C ALA A 113 -1.66 4.55 -15.74
N PRO A 114 -1.28 5.50 -14.88
CA PRO A 114 -1.94 5.67 -13.58
C PRO A 114 -3.43 5.95 -13.79
N LEU A 115 -4.26 5.30 -12.97
CA LEU A 115 -5.71 5.56 -12.92
C LEU A 115 -6.00 6.77 -12.00
N PHE A 116 -5.07 7.05 -11.09
CA PHE A 116 -4.96 8.31 -10.35
C PHE A 116 -3.46 8.64 -10.23
N GLU A 117 -3.05 9.77 -10.79
CA GLU A 117 -1.64 10.19 -10.79
C GLU A 117 -1.10 10.36 -9.37
N TYR A 118 0.19 10.08 -9.18
CA TYR A 118 0.84 10.25 -7.90
C TYR A 118 0.80 11.71 -7.44
N LYS A 119 0.14 11.96 -6.31
CA LYS A 119 0.14 13.22 -5.59
C LYS A 119 0.99 13.04 -4.33
N ALA A 120 2.14 13.70 -4.29
CA ALA A 120 3.04 13.58 -3.14
C ALA A 120 2.34 13.98 -1.82
N PRO A 121 2.71 13.39 -0.67
CA PRO A 121 2.23 13.85 0.63
C PRO A 121 2.28 15.36 0.83
N GLY A 122 1.17 15.93 1.31
CA GLY A 122 0.99 17.37 1.44
C GLY A 122 0.46 18.07 0.19
N ALA A 123 0.15 17.34 -0.89
CA ALA A 123 -0.38 17.92 -2.13
C ALA A 123 -1.79 18.51 -1.98
N PHE A 124 -2.60 18.03 -1.02
CA PHE A 124 -3.95 18.55 -0.77
C PHE A 124 -3.99 19.50 0.43
N GLY A 125 -2.84 20.02 0.85
CA GLY A 125 -2.72 20.98 1.95
C GLY A 125 -2.56 20.34 3.33
N GLU A 126 -2.26 19.04 3.39
CA GLU A 126 -1.98 18.33 4.62
C GLU A 126 -0.73 18.87 5.31
N THR A 127 -0.81 19.03 6.63
CA THR A 127 0.29 19.49 7.50
C THR A 127 0.45 18.57 8.70
N GLY A 128 1.62 18.60 9.34
CA GLY A 128 1.93 17.78 10.51
C GLY A 128 3.12 16.86 10.31
N ASP A 129 3.93 16.71 11.36
CA ASP A 129 5.13 15.84 11.32
C ASP A 129 4.86 14.36 11.62
N ALA A 130 3.62 14.04 11.96
CA ALA A 130 3.16 12.68 12.28
C ALA A 130 2.17 12.15 11.23
N ARG A 131 2.20 12.69 10.00
CA ARG A 131 1.28 12.27 8.93
C ARG A 131 1.62 10.87 8.47
N GLN A 132 0.65 9.97 8.46
CA GLN A 132 0.79 8.58 8.09
C GLN A 132 0.20 8.35 6.71
N TYR A 133 0.96 7.68 5.86
CA TYR A 133 0.51 7.26 4.54
C TYR A 133 0.68 5.77 4.38
N SER A 134 -0.32 5.12 3.82
CA SER A 134 -0.36 3.67 3.66
C SER A 134 -0.40 3.31 2.18
N PHE A 135 0.51 2.44 1.76
CA PHE A 135 0.40 1.73 0.49
C PHE A 135 -0.37 0.44 0.72
N LEU A 136 -1.38 0.19 -0.11
CA LEU A 136 -2.15 -1.05 -0.11
C LEU A 136 -2.01 -1.72 -1.48
N MET A 137 -1.82 -3.04 -1.47
CA MET A 137 -1.73 -3.87 -2.65
C MET A 137 -2.91 -4.84 -2.73
N TYR A 138 -3.56 -4.83 -3.87
CA TYR A 138 -4.69 -5.70 -4.21
C TYR A 138 -4.28 -6.67 -5.31
N VAL A 139 -4.76 -7.91 -5.23
CA VAL A 139 -4.68 -8.84 -6.35
C VAL A 139 -5.81 -8.53 -7.34
N ASN A 140 -5.48 -8.35 -8.60
CA ASN A 140 -6.49 -8.09 -9.62
C ASN A 140 -7.46 -9.29 -9.74
N PRO A 141 -8.79 -9.05 -9.83
CA PRO A 141 -9.77 -10.11 -9.87
C PRO A 141 -9.57 -11.01 -11.10
N GLN A 142 -9.64 -12.33 -10.88
CA GLN A 142 -9.50 -13.33 -11.95
C GLN A 142 -8.20 -13.20 -12.77
N ARG A 143 -7.15 -12.55 -12.24
CA ARG A 143 -5.89 -12.27 -12.95
C ARG A 143 -6.08 -11.47 -14.24
N LYS A 144 -7.11 -10.62 -14.29
CA LYS A 144 -7.41 -9.78 -15.46
C LYS A 144 -6.79 -8.39 -15.33
N GLN A 145 -6.52 -7.77 -16.48
CA GLN A 145 -6.15 -6.37 -16.50
C GLN A 145 -7.34 -5.50 -16.08
N ILE A 146 -7.03 -4.40 -15.40
CA ILE A 146 -7.95 -3.36 -14.99
C ILE A 146 -7.57 -2.10 -15.75
N ASP A 147 -8.47 -1.61 -16.59
CA ASP A 147 -8.27 -0.40 -17.39
C ASP A 147 -8.98 0.83 -16.78
N SER A 148 -9.82 0.61 -15.76
CA SER A 148 -10.55 1.65 -15.05
C SER A 148 -10.90 1.22 -13.63
N LEU A 149 -10.88 2.17 -12.69
CA LEU A 149 -11.38 2.00 -11.34
C LEU A 149 -12.40 3.11 -11.04
N GLN A 150 -13.42 2.80 -10.24
CA GLN A 150 -14.27 3.79 -9.59
C GLN A 150 -13.48 4.42 -8.46
N LEU A 151 -13.06 5.68 -8.66
CA LEU A 151 -12.21 6.45 -7.74
C LEU A 151 -12.91 7.78 -7.40
N PRO A 152 -12.67 8.34 -6.20
CA PRO A 152 -13.17 9.66 -5.87
C PRO A 152 -12.40 10.76 -6.63
N GLY A 153 -12.88 11.99 -6.55
CA GLY A 153 -12.16 13.15 -7.04
C GLY A 153 -10.87 13.44 -6.26
N GLU A 154 -10.03 14.33 -6.80
CA GLU A 154 -8.80 14.76 -6.12
C GLU A 154 -9.12 15.44 -4.77
N GLY A 155 -8.45 15.00 -3.70
CA GLY A 155 -8.62 15.55 -2.35
C GLY A 155 -9.94 15.15 -1.66
N GLU A 156 -10.80 14.37 -2.31
CA GLU A 156 -12.06 13.90 -1.72
C GLU A 156 -11.83 12.71 -0.77
N ALA A 157 -12.82 12.48 0.11
CA ALA A 157 -12.79 11.37 1.05
C ALA A 157 -12.79 10.02 0.31
N PHE A 158 -11.91 9.13 0.73
CA PHE A 158 -11.77 7.78 0.19
C PHE A 158 -12.36 6.74 1.16
N ASP A 159 -13.42 6.07 0.71
CA ASP A 159 -13.99 4.90 1.40
C ASP A 159 -13.42 3.62 0.78
N VAL A 160 -12.57 2.93 1.53
CA VAL A 160 -11.88 1.72 1.07
C VAL A 160 -12.86 0.57 0.82
N LYS A 161 -13.88 0.39 1.67
CA LYS A 161 -14.84 -0.71 1.50
C LYS A 161 -15.77 -0.47 0.32
N LYS A 162 -16.17 0.79 0.10
CA LYS A 162 -16.87 1.17 -1.12
C LYS A 162 -16.00 0.96 -2.36
N PHE A 163 -14.74 1.38 -2.33
CA PHE A 163 -13.79 1.18 -3.42
C PHE A 163 -13.63 -0.31 -3.76
N GLU A 164 -13.43 -1.16 -2.75
CA GLU A 164 -13.32 -2.61 -2.93
C GLU A 164 -14.57 -3.19 -3.59
N ALA A 165 -15.75 -2.86 -3.07
CA ALA A 165 -17.03 -3.34 -3.59
C ALA A 165 -17.32 -2.87 -5.02
N ASP A 166 -17.15 -1.57 -5.30
CA ASP A 166 -17.43 -0.97 -6.61
C ASP A 166 -16.51 -1.52 -7.72
N ASN A 167 -15.31 -1.98 -7.35
CA ASN A 167 -14.31 -2.48 -8.29
C ASN A 167 -14.16 -4.02 -8.27
N GLY A 168 -14.96 -4.72 -7.46
CA GLY A 168 -14.90 -6.18 -7.33
C GLY A 168 -13.56 -6.68 -6.78
N LEU A 169 -12.87 -5.87 -5.99
CA LEU A 169 -11.63 -6.23 -5.32
C LEU A 169 -11.95 -6.94 -4.00
N GLN A 170 -11.09 -7.89 -3.62
CA GLN A 170 -11.06 -8.40 -2.24
C GLN A 170 -10.33 -7.39 -1.34
N ASP A 171 -10.30 -7.66 -0.03
CA ASP A 171 -9.46 -6.92 0.91
C ASP A 171 -8.00 -6.87 0.42
N ALA A 172 -7.29 -5.80 0.77
CA ALA A 172 -5.88 -5.65 0.43
C ALA A 172 -5.07 -6.86 0.90
N ALA A 173 -4.28 -7.42 -0.01
CA ALA A 173 -3.46 -8.61 0.23
C ALA A 173 -2.16 -8.28 0.97
N ALA A 174 -1.69 -7.03 0.87
CA ALA A 174 -0.51 -6.55 1.59
C ALA A 174 -0.55 -5.03 1.74
N GLY A 175 0.29 -4.50 2.62
CA GLY A 175 0.50 -3.06 2.71
C GLY A 175 1.71 -2.70 3.55
N VAL A 176 2.16 -1.47 3.38
CA VAL A 176 3.24 -0.87 4.18
C VAL A 176 2.95 0.60 4.39
N GLY A 177 3.18 1.09 5.60
CA GLY A 177 2.95 2.48 5.97
C GLY A 177 4.24 3.24 6.23
N MET A 178 4.19 4.55 5.99
CA MET A 178 5.27 5.48 6.28
C MET A 178 4.76 6.68 7.08
N VAL A 179 5.67 7.36 7.77
CA VAL A 179 5.42 8.66 8.42
C VAL A 179 6.10 9.75 7.62
N VAL A 180 5.43 10.87 7.38
CA VAL A 180 5.96 12.00 6.62
C VAL A 180 5.97 13.26 7.47
N LYS A 181 7.11 13.93 7.46
CA LYS A 181 7.31 15.23 8.09
C LYS A 181 6.95 16.36 7.13
N LEU A 182 5.72 16.88 7.27
CA LEU A 182 5.19 17.97 6.44
C LEU A 182 5.29 19.35 7.09
N GLY A 183 5.75 19.42 8.35
CA GLY A 183 5.78 20.64 9.15
C GLY A 183 4.42 20.98 9.74
N GLY A 184 4.41 21.50 10.97
CA GLY A 184 3.20 21.89 11.69
C GLY A 184 2.58 20.76 12.50
N THR A 185 1.25 20.80 12.69
CA THR A 185 0.52 19.85 13.54
C THR A 185 -0.58 19.16 12.73
N VAL A 186 -0.77 17.86 13.00
CA VAL A 186 -1.88 17.10 12.43
C VAL A 186 -3.20 17.63 13.00
N ASN A 187 -4.17 17.89 12.13
CA ASN A 187 -5.53 18.22 12.52
C ASN A 187 -6.50 17.27 11.81
N CYS A 188 -7.24 16.47 12.59
CA CYS A 188 -8.27 15.57 12.07
C CYS A 188 -9.70 16.11 12.30
N ASP A 189 -9.83 17.27 12.95
CA ASP A 189 -11.10 17.83 13.43
C ASP A 189 -11.81 18.74 12.43
N SER A 190 -11.22 19.04 11.27
CA SER A 190 -11.86 19.90 10.26
C SER A 190 -12.85 19.12 9.39
N SER A 191 -14.11 19.10 9.83
CA SER A 191 -15.30 18.61 9.11
C SER A 191 -15.59 19.38 7.83
#